data_AF-A0A7V6H5S3-F1
#
_entry.id   AF-A0A7V6H5S3-F1
#
_cell.length_a   1.000
_cell.length_b   1.000
_cell.length_c   1.000
_cell.angle_alpha   90.00
_cell.angle_beta   90.00
_cell.angle_gamma   90.00
#
_symmetry.space_group_name_H-M   'P 1'
#
loop_
_entity.id
_entity.type
_entity.pdbx_description
1 polymer ?
#
loop_
_entity_poly.entity_id
_entity_poly.type
_entity_poly.pdbx_seq_one_letter_code
_entity_poly.pdbx_strand_id
1 'polypeptide(L)'
;MRCIDFDEYFSEFWLNWLKEHREEYTYTDEFEKAMPEIYDAFLETPADWLGGVKPCEYFNSFNDASELVMLLSEYIDKDISVPDKLLERIACLGLAAEQFLLELLSPKNSLYKRMLAVTLLREIESEKPYKTYIDWLITGEDRELKDNAVESLELMGEKIQDELLFALEAADDDGKEAILSLLSRFSYNKQVYDALVDLFTRCPERRAQLSAYIARLGDDRAIPMLKKVARDDNTPYLVYIELRSAIEALGGEAPKHEYTEDDPAYLIFKDET
;
A
#
# COMPACT_ATOMS: atom_id res chain seq x y z
N MET A 1 24.23 -17.80 6.78
CA MET A 1 23.28 -18.03 7.90
C MET A 1 22.35 -19.19 7.53
N ARG A 2 21.49 -19.68 8.42
CA ARG A 2 20.48 -20.72 8.10
C ARG A 2 19.09 -20.22 8.52
N CYS A 3 18.04 -20.64 7.83
CA CYS A 3 16.68 -20.43 8.31
C CYS A 3 16.47 -21.17 9.63
N ILE A 4 15.83 -20.49 10.56
CA ILE A 4 15.36 -21.04 11.83
C ILE A 4 13.86 -20.77 11.90
N ASP A 5 13.06 -21.80 12.17
CA ASP A 5 11.61 -21.67 12.31
C ASP A 5 11.26 -21.16 13.71
N PHE A 6 11.14 -19.83 13.84
CA PHE A 6 10.81 -19.20 15.13
C PHE A 6 9.39 -19.57 15.60
N ASP A 7 8.48 -19.90 14.67
CA ASP A 7 7.09 -20.25 14.99
C ASP A 7 7.00 -21.65 15.60
N GLU A 8 7.83 -22.59 15.13
CA GLU A 8 7.99 -23.91 15.74
C GLU A 8 8.50 -23.77 17.19
N TYR A 9 9.55 -22.97 17.41
CA TYR A 9 10.08 -22.74 18.76
C TYR A 9 9.12 -21.98 19.66
N PHE A 10 8.36 -21.02 19.12
CA PHE A 10 7.31 -20.34 19.86
C PHE A 10 6.21 -21.34 20.26
N SER A 11 5.81 -22.24 19.37
CA SER A 11 4.82 -23.29 19.67
C SER A 11 5.27 -24.22 20.81
N GLU A 12 6.56 -24.55 20.88
CA GLU A 12 7.11 -25.32 22.00
C GLU A 12 7.15 -24.51 23.31
N PHE A 13 7.64 -23.26 23.24
CA PHE A 13 7.67 -22.34 24.38
C PHE A 13 6.28 -22.16 24.97
N TRP A 14 5.32 -21.91 24.10
CA TRP A 14 3.90 -21.80 24.37
C TRP A 14 3.33 -23.01 25.13
N LEU A 15 3.60 -24.23 24.64
CA LEU A 15 3.12 -25.45 25.29
C LEU A 15 3.71 -25.66 26.69
N ASN A 16 4.91 -25.17 26.94
CA ASN A 16 5.53 -25.23 28.27
C ASN A 16 4.98 -24.13 29.19
N TRP A 17 4.84 -22.91 28.68
CA TRP A 17 4.20 -21.81 29.40
C TRP A 17 2.82 -22.21 29.93
N LEU A 18 2.02 -22.84 29.07
CA LEU A 18 0.70 -23.37 29.41
C LEU A 18 0.70 -24.38 30.56
N LYS A 19 1.72 -25.25 30.62
CA LYS A 19 1.83 -26.24 31.71
C LYS A 19 2.18 -25.58 33.03
N GLU A 20 3.02 -24.54 33.00
CA GLU A 20 3.48 -23.81 34.17
C GLU A 20 2.39 -22.88 34.74
N HIS A 21 1.60 -22.24 33.86
CA HIS A 21 0.57 -21.26 34.23
C HIS A 21 -0.85 -21.84 34.13
N ARG A 22 -0.98 -23.18 34.19
CA ARG A 22 -2.24 -23.93 34.05
C ARG A 22 -3.35 -23.55 35.03
N GLU A 23 -3.01 -22.87 36.13
CA GLU A 23 -3.96 -22.43 37.16
C GLU A 23 -4.39 -20.96 36.98
N GLU A 24 -3.76 -20.24 36.04
CA GLU A 24 -3.96 -18.80 35.81
C GLU A 24 -4.97 -18.52 34.68
N TYR A 25 -5.22 -19.50 33.80
CA TYR A 25 -6.12 -19.34 32.64
C TYR A 25 -7.30 -20.29 32.73
N THR A 26 -8.50 -19.74 33.00
CA THR A 26 -9.74 -20.52 33.16
C THR A 26 -10.60 -20.60 31.91
N TYR A 27 -10.43 -19.67 30.95
CA TYR A 27 -11.23 -19.57 29.72
C TYR A 27 -10.41 -19.05 28.53
N THR A 28 -10.84 -19.37 27.31
CA THR A 28 -10.20 -19.01 26.03
C THR A 28 -10.02 -17.50 25.82
N ASP A 29 -10.95 -16.66 26.31
CA ASP A 29 -10.91 -15.21 26.07
C ASP A 29 -9.85 -14.46 26.91
N GLU A 30 -9.54 -14.94 28.11
CA GLU A 30 -8.43 -14.39 28.92
C GLU A 30 -7.07 -14.79 28.33
N PHE A 31 -7.07 -15.90 27.60
CA PHE A 31 -5.89 -16.51 27.03
C PHE A 31 -5.49 -15.90 25.69
N GLU A 32 -6.46 -15.60 24.81
CA GLU A 32 -6.21 -14.79 23.61
C GLU A 32 -5.65 -13.40 23.98
N LYS A 33 -6.11 -12.82 25.09
CA LYS A 33 -5.60 -11.55 25.62
C LYS A 33 -4.17 -11.64 26.15
N ALA A 34 -3.75 -12.80 26.65
CA ALA A 34 -2.40 -13.01 27.17
C ALA A 34 -1.38 -13.35 26.07
N MET A 35 -1.83 -13.70 24.85
CA MET A 35 -0.95 -14.10 23.75
C MET A 35 0.17 -13.07 23.46
N PRO A 36 -0.08 -11.74 23.41
CA PRO A 36 0.99 -10.77 23.21
C PRO A 36 2.05 -10.82 24.30
N GLU A 37 1.64 -10.93 25.58
CA GLU A 37 2.58 -11.00 26.71
C GLU A 37 3.43 -12.27 26.67
N ILE A 38 2.84 -13.39 26.26
CA ILE A 38 3.54 -14.67 26.15
C ILE A 38 4.53 -14.66 24.98
N TYR A 39 4.17 -14.02 23.86
CA TYR A 39 5.07 -13.81 22.74
C TYR A 39 6.24 -12.88 23.12
N ASP A 40 5.97 -11.79 23.86
CA ASP A 40 7.02 -10.91 24.40
C ASP A 40 7.96 -11.67 25.34
N ALA A 41 7.42 -12.52 26.22
CA ALA A 41 8.23 -13.37 27.09
C ALA A 41 9.11 -14.35 26.31
N PHE A 42 8.59 -14.95 25.24
CA PHE A 42 9.38 -15.79 24.32
C PHE A 42 10.52 -14.98 23.70
N LEU A 43 10.22 -13.80 23.18
CA LEU A 43 11.20 -12.93 22.54
C LEU A 43 12.31 -12.49 23.49
N GLU A 44 12.00 -12.27 24.76
CA GLU A 44 12.93 -11.79 25.80
C GLU A 44 13.67 -12.89 26.56
N THR A 45 13.33 -14.16 26.36
CA THR A 45 13.96 -15.29 27.06
C THR A 45 15.15 -15.84 26.27
N PRO A 46 16.37 -15.89 26.85
CA PRO A 46 17.53 -16.53 26.22
C PRO A 46 17.24 -17.97 25.80
N ALA A 47 17.58 -18.30 24.56
CA ALA A 47 17.27 -19.61 23.98
C ALA A 47 18.53 -20.45 23.71
N ASP A 48 18.57 -21.69 24.19
CA ASP A 48 19.67 -22.62 23.95
C ASP A 48 19.90 -22.89 22.45
N TRP A 49 18.81 -22.95 21.67
CA TRP A 49 18.87 -23.13 20.20
C TRP A 49 19.44 -21.91 19.46
N LEU A 50 19.56 -20.76 20.15
CA LEU A 50 20.29 -19.56 19.71
C LEU A 50 21.64 -19.38 20.42
N GLY A 51 22.13 -20.40 21.14
CA GLY A 51 23.38 -20.30 21.90
C GLY A 51 23.29 -19.34 23.09
N GLY A 52 22.10 -19.20 23.69
CA GLY A 52 21.84 -18.33 24.83
C GLY A 52 21.53 -16.87 24.47
N VAL A 53 21.33 -16.57 23.18
CA VAL A 53 20.85 -15.25 22.72
C VAL A 53 19.33 -15.21 22.79
N LYS A 54 18.75 -14.05 23.08
CA LYS A 54 17.30 -13.82 23.03
C LYS A 54 16.81 -13.79 21.57
N PRO A 55 15.64 -14.36 21.25
CA PRO A 55 15.06 -14.25 19.91
C PRO A 55 14.95 -12.81 19.38
N CYS A 56 14.58 -11.84 20.23
CA CYS A 56 14.50 -10.42 19.83
C CYS A 56 15.87 -9.81 19.45
N GLU A 57 16.96 -10.36 19.95
CA GLU A 57 18.32 -9.83 19.74
C GLU A 57 19.11 -10.61 18.68
N TYR A 58 18.60 -11.77 18.23
CA TYR A 58 19.34 -12.70 17.39
C TYR A 58 19.97 -12.04 16.16
N PHE A 59 19.16 -11.26 15.43
CA PHE A 59 19.59 -10.64 14.19
C PHE A 59 20.51 -9.41 14.38
N ASN A 60 20.59 -8.84 15.60
CA ASN A 60 21.36 -7.62 15.87
C ASN A 60 22.87 -7.80 15.66
N SER A 61 23.37 -9.03 15.76
CA SER A 61 24.80 -9.34 15.57
C SER A 61 25.23 -9.35 14.10
N PHE A 62 24.29 -9.40 13.15
CA PHE A 62 24.57 -9.48 11.72
C PHE A 62 24.53 -8.10 11.07
N ASN A 63 25.55 -7.77 10.27
CA ASN A 63 25.72 -6.45 9.66
C ASN A 63 25.88 -6.50 8.13
N ASP A 64 25.91 -7.69 7.54
CA ASP A 64 25.99 -7.86 6.09
C ASP A 64 24.57 -7.86 5.50
N ALA A 65 24.22 -6.77 4.82
CA ALA A 65 22.90 -6.62 4.23
C ALA A 65 22.63 -7.65 3.11
N SER A 66 23.67 -8.06 2.38
CA SER A 66 23.54 -9.08 1.34
C SER A 66 23.14 -10.42 1.96
N GLU A 67 23.84 -10.83 3.03
CA GLU A 67 23.53 -12.08 3.73
C GLU A 67 22.12 -12.09 4.32
N LEU A 68 21.65 -10.97 4.88
CA LEU A 68 20.30 -10.88 5.44
C LEU A 68 19.21 -10.91 4.36
N VAL A 69 19.39 -10.21 3.23
CA VAL A 69 18.42 -10.24 2.12
C VAL A 69 18.41 -11.61 1.41
N MET A 70 19.56 -12.27 1.32
CA MET A 70 19.61 -13.67 0.87
C MET A 70 18.89 -14.60 1.84
N LEU A 71 19.10 -14.44 3.15
CA LEU A 71 18.40 -15.25 4.16
C LEU A 71 16.88 -15.03 4.10
N LEU A 72 16.44 -13.78 3.94
CA LEU A 72 15.03 -13.45 3.71
C LEU A 72 14.46 -14.23 2.52
N SER A 73 15.20 -14.24 1.40
CA SER A 73 14.79 -14.99 0.21
C SER A 73 14.71 -16.50 0.47
N GLU A 74 15.64 -17.03 1.26
CA GLU A 74 15.70 -18.45 1.63
C GLU A 74 14.53 -18.87 2.53
N TYR A 75 14.11 -18.01 3.48
CA TYR A 75 12.90 -18.24 4.27
C TYR A 75 11.68 -18.44 3.37
N ILE A 76 11.48 -17.52 2.43
CA ILE A 76 10.35 -17.56 1.50
C ILE A 76 10.41 -18.79 0.58
N ASP A 77 11.59 -19.11 0.03
CA ASP A 77 11.75 -20.26 -0.87
C ASP A 77 11.53 -21.60 -0.17
N LYS A 78 11.73 -21.65 1.16
CA LYS A 78 11.51 -22.84 1.98
C LYS A 78 10.12 -22.92 2.60
N ASP A 79 9.25 -21.95 2.34
CA ASP A 79 7.93 -21.85 2.97
C ASP A 79 8.01 -21.82 4.50
N ILE A 80 9.05 -21.16 5.03
CA ILE A 80 9.21 -20.90 6.46
C ILE A 80 8.83 -19.44 6.71
N SER A 81 8.02 -19.20 7.74
CA SER A 81 7.63 -17.86 8.18
C SER A 81 8.84 -16.95 8.33
N VAL A 82 8.80 -15.78 7.71
CA VAL A 82 9.88 -14.79 7.77
C VAL A 82 9.82 -14.10 9.14
N PRO A 83 10.87 -14.16 9.97
CA PRO A 83 10.84 -13.52 11.27
C PRO A 83 10.81 -11.99 11.15
N ASP A 84 9.92 -11.31 11.86
CA ASP A 84 9.84 -9.84 11.87
C ASP A 84 11.19 -9.21 12.26
N LYS A 85 11.92 -9.84 13.19
CA LYS A 85 13.24 -9.38 13.61
C LYS A 85 14.31 -9.42 12.51
N LEU A 86 14.14 -10.26 11.49
CA LEU A 86 14.96 -10.22 10.28
C LEU A 86 14.62 -8.99 9.43
N LEU A 87 13.33 -8.69 9.25
CA LEU A 87 12.85 -7.53 8.51
C LEU A 87 13.30 -6.22 9.17
N GLU A 88 13.06 -6.07 10.47
CA GLU A 88 13.50 -4.94 11.29
C GLU A 88 15.01 -4.74 11.16
N ARG A 89 15.78 -5.84 11.15
CA ARG A 89 17.23 -5.76 11.01
C ARG A 89 17.65 -5.26 9.63
N ILE A 90 17.04 -5.77 8.56
CA ILE A 90 17.29 -5.30 7.19
C ILE A 90 16.96 -3.81 7.08
N ALA A 91 15.81 -3.38 7.61
CA ALA A 91 15.40 -1.97 7.63
C ALA A 91 16.40 -1.10 8.41
N CYS A 92 16.89 -1.57 9.55
CA CYS A 92 17.91 -0.89 10.36
C CYS A 92 19.26 -0.71 9.65
N LEU A 93 19.61 -1.58 8.69
CA LEU A 93 20.81 -1.40 7.86
C LEU A 93 20.62 -0.31 6.79
N GLY A 94 19.39 0.14 6.56
CA GLY A 94 19.06 1.24 5.67
C GLY A 94 19.54 1.00 4.24
N LEU A 95 20.09 2.05 3.62
CA LEU A 95 20.55 2.02 2.22
C LEU A 95 21.65 0.98 1.92
N ALA A 96 22.29 0.38 2.93
CA ALA A 96 23.20 -0.75 2.71
C ALA A 96 22.47 -1.97 2.10
N ALA A 97 21.17 -2.12 2.36
CA ALA A 97 20.33 -3.18 1.80
C ALA A 97 19.75 -2.85 0.42
N GLU A 98 19.78 -1.58 0.00
CA GLU A 98 19.02 -1.06 -1.15
C GLU A 98 19.25 -1.88 -2.42
N GLN A 99 20.51 -2.10 -2.81
CA GLN A 99 20.83 -2.80 -4.05
C GLN A 99 20.30 -4.25 -4.05
N PHE A 100 20.37 -4.93 -2.91
CA PHE A 100 19.91 -6.31 -2.80
C PHE A 100 18.38 -6.41 -2.81
N LEU A 101 17.70 -5.44 -2.19
CA LEU A 101 16.24 -5.35 -2.25
C LEU A 101 15.74 -5.01 -3.66
N LEU A 102 16.45 -4.16 -4.40
CA LEU A 102 16.13 -3.86 -5.81
C LEU A 102 16.22 -5.11 -6.70
N GLU A 103 17.19 -5.99 -6.43
CA GLU A 103 17.31 -7.26 -7.16
C GLU A 103 16.10 -8.19 -6.93
N LEU A 104 15.46 -8.10 -5.76
CA LEU A 104 14.24 -8.85 -5.47
C LEU A 104 13.03 -8.41 -6.30
N LEU A 105 13.02 -7.17 -6.82
CA LEU A 105 11.92 -6.68 -7.67
C LEU A 105 11.82 -7.36 -9.04
N SER A 106 12.84 -8.13 -9.43
CA SER A 106 12.87 -8.88 -10.69
C SER A 106 11.62 -9.76 -10.87
N PRO A 107 11.02 -9.80 -12.08
CA PRO A 107 9.86 -10.63 -12.38
C PRO A 107 10.15 -12.14 -12.29
N LYS A 108 11.40 -12.54 -12.10
CA LYS A 108 11.78 -13.94 -11.83
C LYS A 108 11.47 -14.38 -10.40
N ASN A 109 11.30 -13.43 -9.48
CA ASN A 109 10.95 -13.71 -8.09
C ASN A 109 9.44 -13.86 -7.92
N SER A 110 9.03 -14.54 -6.85
CA SER A 110 7.62 -14.65 -6.48
C SER A 110 7.03 -13.27 -6.15
N LEU A 111 5.71 -13.14 -6.33
CA LEU A 111 4.98 -11.92 -5.97
C LEU A 111 5.26 -11.49 -4.52
N TYR A 112 5.23 -12.44 -3.59
CA TYR A 112 5.49 -12.19 -2.16
C TYR A 112 6.88 -11.59 -1.90
N LYS A 113 7.94 -12.11 -2.55
CA LYS A 113 9.29 -11.52 -2.46
C LYS A 113 9.33 -10.09 -2.96
N ARG A 114 8.68 -9.84 -4.09
CA ARG A 114 8.63 -8.51 -4.72
C ARG A 114 7.88 -7.51 -3.83
N MET A 115 6.72 -7.89 -3.29
CA MET A 115 5.94 -7.06 -2.37
C MET A 115 6.73 -6.70 -1.11
N LEU A 116 7.36 -7.70 -0.48
CA LEU A 116 8.15 -7.48 0.72
C LEU A 116 9.37 -6.60 0.46
N ALA A 117 10.01 -6.74 -0.71
CA ALA A 117 11.07 -5.85 -1.14
C ALA A 117 10.59 -4.42 -1.34
N VAL A 118 9.40 -4.19 -1.91
CA VAL A 118 8.81 -2.85 -2.02
C VAL A 118 8.57 -2.24 -0.64
N THR A 119 8.01 -3.01 0.30
CA THR A 119 7.81 -2.56 1.70
C THR A 119 9.13 -2.17 2.35
N LEU A 120 10.15 -3.03 2.29
CA LEU A 120 11.46 -2.73 2.87
C LEU A 120 12.15 -1.55 2.19
N LEU A 121 12.07 -1.42 0.86
CA LEU A 121 12.61 -0.27 0.12
C LEU A 121 11.99 1.04 0.57
N ARG A 122 10.68 1.03 0.85
CA ARG A 122 9.94 2.18 1.38
C ARG A 122 10.32 2.48 2.84
N GLU A 123 10.47 1.46 3.69
CA GLU A 123 10.92 1.63 5.08
C GLU A 123 12.33 2.22 5.20
N ILE A 124 13.24 1.86 4.28
CA ILE A 124 14.58 2.46 4.22
C ILE A 124 14.63 3.78 3.44
N GLU A 125 13.47 4.33 3.06
CA GLU A 125 13.32 5.57 2.31
C GLU A 125 14.10 5.60 0.97
N SER A 126 14.17 4.47 0.27
CA SER A 126 14.83 4.39 -1.03
C SER A 126 13.99 5.00 -2.14
N GLU A 127 14.53 6.02 -2.82
CA GLU A 127 13.96 6.63 -4.02
C GLU A 127 14.43 5.94 -5.32
N LYS A 128 15.43 5.06 -5.25
CA LYS A 128 16.03 4.39 -6.41
C LYS A 128 15.07 3.55 -7.27
N PRO A 129 14.02 2.88 -6.74
CA PRO A 129 13.11 2.10 -7.58
C PRO A 129 12.09 2.92 -8.38
N TYR A 130 12.09 4.25 -8.29
CA TYR A 130 11.03 5.10 -8.87
C TYR A 130 10.73 4.79 -10.35
N LYS A 131 11.75 4.55 -11.17
CA LYS A 131 11.57 4.18 -12.59
C LYS A 131 10.84 2.84 -12.74
N THR A 132 11.23 1.85 -11.95
CA THR A 132 10.56 0.53 -11.95
C THR A 132 9.09 0.67 -11.54
N TYR A 133 8.79 1.49 -10.54
CA TYR A 133 7.43 1.75 -10.11
C TYR A 133 6.60 2.46 -11.17
N ILE A 134 7.15 3.48 -11.82
CA ILE A 134 6.51 4.15 -12.96
C ILE A 134 6.29 3.18 -14.12
N ASP A 135 7.27 2.34 -14.44
CA ASP A 135 7.16 1.33 -15.51
C ASP A 135 6.00 0.37 -15.23
N TRP A 136 5.82 -0.09 -13.98
CA TRP A 136 4.70 -0.95 -13.59
C TRP A 136 3.33 -0.30 -13.82
N LEU A 137 3.22 1.02 -13.65
CA LEU A 137 1.99 1.75 -13.93
C LEU A 137 1.69 1.81 -15.44
N ILE A 138 2.73 1.84 -16.29
CA ILE A 138 2.59 2.00 -17.75
C ILE A 138 2.43 0.65 -18.46
N THR A 139 3.25 -0.35 -18.13
CA THR A 139 3.30 -1.61 -18.88
C THR A 139 2.29 -2.64 -18.40
N GLY A 140 1.65 -2.37 -17.26
CA GLY A 140 0.86 -3.34 -16.52
C GLY A 140 1.74 -4.24 -15.67
N GLU A 141 1.31 -4.46 -14.43
CA GLU A 141 1.91 -5.35 -13.43
C GLU A 141 0.77 -5.83 -12.50
N ASP A 142 1.07 -6.79 -11.62
CA ASP A 142 0.15 -7.20 -10.56
C ASP A 142 -0.46 -6.01 -9.80
N ARG A 143 -1.76 -6.11 -9.49
CA ARG A 143 -2.51 -5.01 -8.86
C ARG A 143 -1.90 -4.60 -7.53
N GLU A 144 -1.51 -5.55 -6.69
CA GLU A 144 -0.97 -5.25 -5.37
C GLU A 144 0.40 -4.56 -5.47
N LEU A 145 1.21 -4.92 -6.47
CA LEU A 145 2.47 -4.22 -6.75
C LEU A 145 2.24 -2.79 -7.25
N LYS A 146 1.23 -2.58 -8.11
CA LYS A 146 0.87 -1.23 -8.56
C LYS A 146 0.39 -0.36 -7.42
N ASP A 147 -0.46 -0.89 -6.54
CA ASP A 147 -0.98 -0.14 -5.38
C ASP A 147 0.19 0.25 -4.45
N ASN A 148 1.11 -0.68 -4.15
CA ASN A 148 2.31 -0.39 -3.37
C ASN A 148 3.27 0.59 -4.08
N ALA A 149 3.37 0.53 -5.41
CA ALA A 149 4.16 1.46 -6.20
C ALA A 149 3.58 2.89 -6.13
N VAL A 150 2.26 3.05 -6.24
CA VAL A 150 1.59 4.35 -6.07
C VAL A 150 1.89 4.93 -4.69
N GLU A 151 1.70 4.16 -3.62
CA GLU A 151 1.99 4.61 -2.26
C GLU A 151 3.47 5.01 -2.09
N SER A 152 4.39 4.24 -2.67
CA SER A 152 5.82 4.52 -2.61
C SER A 152 6.18 5.80 -3.38
N LEU A 153 5.61 5.99 -4.58
CA LEU A 153 5.82 7.19 -5.39
C LEU A 153 5.20 8.44 -4.74
N GLU A 154 4.07 8.30 -4.05
CA GLU A 154 3.44 9.40 -3.29
C GLU A 154 4.39 9.94 -2.20
N LEU A 155 5.10 9.04 -1.48
CA LEU A 155 6.08 9.43 -0.47
C LEU A 155 7.32 10.13 -1.05
N MET A 156 7.71 9.82 -2.30
CA MET A 156 8.80 10.51 -3.00
C MET A 156 8.44 11.95 -3.37
N GLY A 157 7.13 12.24 -3.50
CA GLY A 157 6.59 13.57 -3.72
C GLY A 157 6.97 14.18 -5.08
N GLU A 158 7.05 15.51 -5.14
CA GLU A 158 7.20 16.25 -6.40
C GLU A 158 8.53 16.03 -7.13
N LYS A 159 9.50 15.35 -6.50
CA LYS A 159 10.82 15.07 -7.10
C LYS A 159 10.73 14.24 -8.38
N ILE A 160 9.68 13.44 -8.52
CA ILE A 160 9.42 12.55 -9.66
C ILE A 160 8.36 13.12 -10.63
N GLN A 161 7.97 14.39 -10.46
CA GLN A 161 6.87 14.99 -11.23
C GLN A 161 7.16 14.98 -12.74
N ASP A 162 8.39 15.31 -13.15
CA ASP A 162 8.77 15.35 -14.56
C ASP A 162 8.71 13.95 -15.19
N GLU A 163 9.15 12.91 -14.48
CA GLU A 163 9.07 11.54 -14.97
C GLU A 163 7.64 11.01 -15.02
N LEU A 164 6.78 11.37 -14.07
CA LEU A 164 5.36 11.04 -14.12
C LEU A 164 4.63 11.75 -15.28
N LEU A 165 4.96 13.01 -15.54
CA LEU A 165 4.41 13.75 -16.70
C LEU A 165 4.84 13.11 -18.02
N PHE A 166 6.11 12.68 -18.12
CA PHE A 166 6.59 11.94 -19.29
C PHE A 166 5.88 10.58 -19.45
N ALA A 167 5.73 9.84 -18.35
CA ALA A 167 5.03 8.55 -18.33
C ALA A 167 3.56 8.64 -18.75
N LEU A 168 2.90 9.74 -18.39
CA LEU A 168 1.49 9.99 -18.70
C LEU A 168 1.19 9.95 -20.22
N GLU A 169 2.15 10.35 -21.06
CA GLU A 169 2.00 10.34 -22.52
C GLU A 169 1.97 8.91 -23.09
N ALA A 170 2.67 7.98 -22.44
CA ALA A 170 2.82 6.59 -22.89
C ALA A 170 1.81 5.62 -22.26
N ALA A 171 1.18 6.00 -21.14
CA ALA A 171 0.28 5.15 -20.38
C ALA A 171 -1.09 4.94 -21.09
N ASP A 172 -1.67 3.76 -20.87
CA ASP A 172 -3.08 3.50 -21.18
C ASP A 172 -4.00 4.20 -20.15
N ASP A 173 -5.32 4.02 -20.26
CA ASP A 173 -6.26 4.72 -19.38
C ASP A 173 -6.11 4.30 -17.90
N ASP A 174 -5.73 3.05 -17.61
CA ASP A 174 -5.46 2.57 -16.25
C ASP A 174 -4.19 3.18 -15.66
N GLY A 175 -3.09 3.15 -16.43
CA GLY A 175 -1.84 3.79 -16.03
C GLY A 175 -2.00 5.30 -15.88
N LYS A 176 -2.76 5.95 -16.77
CA LYS A 176 -3.09 7.38 -16.65
C LYS A 176 -3.85 7.68 -15.38
N GLU A 177 -4.86 6.88 -15.04
CA GLU A 177 -5.61 7.07 -13.80
C GLU A 177 -4.69 7.00 -12.57
N ALA A 178 -3.82 5.98 -12.51
CA ALA A 178 -2.85 5.82 -11.42
C ALA A 178 -1.87 7.01 -11.34
N ILE A 179 -1.28 7.41 -12.46
CA ILE A 179 -0.35 8.55 -12.53
C ILE A 179 -1.04 9.87 -12.17
N LEU A 180 -2.26 10.11 -12.67
CA LEU A 180 -3.03 11.32 -12.36
C LEU A 180 -3.48 11.35 -10.91
N SER A 181 -3.70 10.20 -10.28
CA SER A 181 -3.96 10.13 -8.84
C SER A 181 -2.79 10.75 -8.05
N LEU A 182 -1.54 10.47 -8.44
CA LEU A 182 -0.33 11.05 -7.84
C LEU A 182 -0.20 12.53 -8.18
N LEU A 183 -0.20 12.86 -9.49
CA LEU A 183 0.03 14.22 -9.97
C LEU A 183 -1.02 15.23 -9.47
N SER A 184 -2.25 14.80 -9.20
CA SER A 184 -3.29 15.67 -8.61
C SER A 184 -3.00 16.10 -7.17
N ARG A 185 -2.05 15.47 -6.48
CA ARG A 185 -1.60 15.85 -5.12
C ARG A 185 -0.40 16.81 -5.15
N PHE A 186 0.24 16.95 -6.30
CA PHE A 186 1.40 17.80 -6.48
C PHE A 186 0.98 19.22 -6.87
N SER A 187 1.96 20.12 -6.92
CA SER A 187 1.79 21.48 -7.40
C SER A 187 1.10 21.51 -8.76
N TYR A 188 0.18 22.48 -8.88
CA TYR A 188 -0.66 22.64 -10.05
C TYR A 188 0.13 22.60 -11.36
N ASN A 189 -0.34 21.78 -12.30
CA ASN A 189 0.19 21.71 -13.65
C ASN A 189 -0.95 21.62 -14.66
N LYS A 190 -0.94 22.51 -15.66
CA LYS A 190 -1.98 22.57 -16.70
C LYS A 190 -2.09 21.27 -17.51
N GLN A 191 -0.99 20.57 -17.76
CA GLN A 191 -1.01 19.29 -18.50
C GLN A 191 -1.79 18.23 -17.71
N VAL A 192 -1.64 18.21 -16.39
CA VAL A 192 -2.39 17.31 -15.49
C VAL A 192 -3.89 17.62 -15.55
N TYR A 193 -4.26 18.91 -15.52
CA TYR A 193 -5.64 19.34 -15.70
C TYR A 193 -6.21 18.85 -17.05
N ASP A 194 -5.50 19.13 -18.15
CA ASP A 194 -5.95 18.77 -19.49
C ASP A 194 -6.13 17.24 -19.62
N ALA A 195 -5.22 16.46 -19.04
CA ALA A 195 -5.29 14.99 -19.04
C ALA A 195 -6.43 14.44 -18.17
N LEU A 196 -6.66 15.00 -16.98
CA LEU A 196 -7.80 14.64 -16.13
C LEU A 196 -9.13 14.90 -16.84
N VAL A 197 -9.27 16.05 -17.49
CA VAL A 197 -10.49 16.42 -18.23
C VAL A 197 -10.71 15.50 -19.43
N ASP A 198 -9.65 15.17 -20.18
CA ASP A 198 -9.74 14.22 -21.29
C ASP A 198 -10.18 12.83 -20.82
N LEU A 199 -9.52 12.28 -19.79
CA LEU A 199 -9.85 10.96 -19.25
C LEU A 199 -11.26 10.91 -18.66
N PHE A 200 -11.66 11.93 -17.90
CA PHE A 200 -13.02 12.07 -17.34
C PHE A 200 -14.09 12.11 -18.43
N THR A 201 -13.78 12.74 -19.57
CA THR A 201 -14.70 12.85 -20.70
C THR A 201 -14.87 11.51 -21.41
N ARG A 202 -13.76 10.78 -21.65
CA ARG A 202 -13.75 9.53 -22.42
C ARG A 202 -14.16 8.28 -21.63
N CYS A 203 -14.02 8.31 -20.30
CA CYS A 203 -14.24 7.16 -19.41
C CYS A 203 -15.34 7.43 -18.37
N PRO A 204 -16.63 7.34 -18.73
CA PRO A 204 -17.75 7.57 -17.82
C PRO A 204 -17.71 6.72 -16.53
N GLU A 205 -17.20 5.50 -16.63
CA GLU A 205 -17.08 4.54 -15.53
C GLU A 205 -16.09 4.97 -14.44
N ARG A 206 -15.14 5.85 -14.76
CA ARG A 206 -14.11 6.36 -13.83
C ARG A 206 -14.46 7.72 -13.22
N ARG A 207 -15.59 8.32 -13.61
CA ARG A 207 -15.93 9.71 -13.26
C ARG A 207 -16.00 9.97 -11.76
N ALA A 208 -16.38 8.98 -10.96
CA ALA A 208 -16.38 9.10 -9.50
C ALA A 208 -14.96 9.43 -8.99
N GLN A 209 -13.99 8.54 -9.22
CA GLN A 209 -12.58 8.74 -8.85
C GLN A 209 -11.98 10.01 -9.46
N LEU A 210 -12.20 10.23 -10.76
CA LEU A 210 -11.61 11.37 -11.47
C LEU A 210 -12.15 12.72 -10.98
N SER A 211 -13.40 12.78 -10.50
CA SER A 211 -13.96 13.99 -9.88
C SER A 211 -13.16 14.40 -8.65
N ALA A 212 -12.79 13.44 -7.80
CA ALA A 212 -11.96 13.70 -6.62
C ALA A 212 -10.57 14.23 -6.99
N TYR A 213 -9.97 13.74 -8.07
CA TYR A 213 -8.65 14.20 -8.53
C TYR A 213 -8.73 15.62 -9.12
N ILE A 214 -9.78 15.91 -9.89
CA ILE A 214 -10.05 17.25 -10.42
C ILE A 214 -10.26 18.26 -9.29
N ALA A 215 -11.03 17.90 -8.27
CA ALA A 215 -11.26 18.73 -7.09
C ALA A 215 -9.95 19.02 -6.36
N ARG A 216 -9.12 17.98 -6.15
CA ARG A 216 -7.82 18.09 -5.49
C ARG A 216 -6.86 19.03 -6.22
N LEU A 217 -6.86 19.01 -7.55
CA LEU A 217 -6.04 19.90 -8.38
C LEU A 217 -6.43 21.38 -8.23
N GLY A 218 -7.68 21.67 -7.84
CA GLY A 218 -8.12 23.02 -7.45
C GLY A 218 -8.42 23.98 -8.61
N ASP A 219 -8.64 23.48 -9.83
CA ASP A 219 -8.90 24.30 -11.01
C ASP A 219 -10.41 24.48 -11.26
N ASP A 220 -10.94 25.65 -10.89
CA ASP A 220 -12.37 25.98 -10.95
C ASP A 220 -12.97 25.96 -12.38
N ARG A 221 -12.13 25.97 -13.41
CA ARG A 221 -12.56 25.83 -14.82
C ARG A 221 -13.21 24.48 -15.11
N ALA A 222 -13.03 23.48 -14.24
CA ALA A 222 -13.73 22.20 -14.34
C ALA A 222 -15.21 22.29 -13.95
N ILE A 223 -15.63 23.29 -13.15
CA ILE A 223 -16.98 23.38 -12.60
C ILE A 223 -18.08 23.26 -13.67
N PRO A 224 -18.02 23.99 -14.82
CA PRO A 224 -19.05 23.86 -15.85
C PRO A 224 -19.17 22.44 -16.42
N MET A 225 -18.05 21.73 -16.57
CA MET A 225 -18.03 20.34 -17.04
C MET A 225 -18.63 19.40 -16.00
N LEU A 226 -18.21 19.50 -14.73
CA LEU A 226 -18.73 18.68 -13.64
C LEU A 226 -20.24 18.89 -13.46
N LYS A 227 -20.71 20.14 -13.50
CA LYS A 227 -22.15 20.49 -13.43
C LYS A 227 -22.94 19.93 -14.60
N LYS A 228 -22.35 19.86 -15.80
CA LYS A 228 -23.01 19.28 -16.98
C LYS A 228 -23.29 17.80 -16.75
N VAL A 229 -22.32 17.04 -16.22
CA VAL A 229 -22.50 15.62 -15.90
C VAL A 229 -23.48 15.46 -14.74
N ALA A 230 -23.34 16.23 -13.66
CA ALA A 230 -24.25 16.13 -12.51
C ALA A 230 -25.73 16.44 -12.81
N ARG A 231 -26.04 17.09 -13.95
CA ARG A 231 -27.40 17.34 -14.44
C ARG A 231 -27.96 16.24 -15.34
N ASP A 232 -27.13 15.30 -15.77
CA ASP A 232 -27.58 14.21 -16.64
C ASP A 232 -28.32 13.18 -15.79
N ASP A 233 -29.62 12.99 -16.08
CA ASP A 233 -30.55 12.08 -15.39
C ASP A 233 -30.05 10.62 -15.36
N ASN A 234 -29.08 10.25 -16.21
CA ASN A 234 -28.47 8.92 -16.21
C ASN A 234 -27.22 8.80 -15.32
N THR A 235 -26.85 9.87 -14.60
CA THR A 235 -25.67 9.85 -13.72
C THR A 235 -25.97 8.99 -12.49
N PRO A 236 -25.23 7.89 -12.25
CA PRO A 236 -25.45 7.05 -11.09
C PRO A 236 -25.26 7.80 -9.76
N TYR A 237 -25.98 7.41 -8.71
CA TYR A 237 -25.96 8.10 -7.42
C TYR A 237 -24.55 8.31 -6.84
N LEU A 238 -23.73 7.26 -6.83
CA LEU A 238 -22.35 7.35 -6.33
C LEU A 238 -21.50 8.36 -7.12
N VAL A 239 -21.66 8.38 -8.44
CA VAL A 239 -20.94 9.32 -9.30
C VAL A 239 -21.39 10.75 -9.00
N TYR A 240 -22.68 10.98 -8.79
CA TYR A 240 -23.20 12.31 -8.44
C TYR A 240 -22.70 12.82 -7.09
N ILE A 241 -22.59 11.95 -6.06
CA ILE A 241 -22.05 12.36 -4.75
C ILE A 241 -20.60 12.86 -4.89
N GLU A 242 -19.77 12.17 -5.68
CA GLU A 242 -18.41 12.61 -5.97
C GLU A 242 -18.37 13.91 -6.79
N LEU A 243 -19.22 14.02 -7.81
CA LEU A 243 -19.34 15.25 -8.62
C LEU A 243 -19.76 16.45 -7.77
N ARG A 244 -20.75 16.26 -6.89
CA ARG A 244 -21.21 17.29 -5.96
C ARG A 244 -20.09 17.73 -5.04
N SER A 245 -19.40 16.77 -4.41
CA SER A 245 -18.27 17.05 -3.53
C SER A 245 -17.16 17.81 -4.26
N ALA A 246 -16.85 17.42 -5.50
CA ALA A 246 -15.87 18.10 -6.34
C ALA A 246 -16.29 19.53 -6.72
N ILE A 247 -17.54 19.74 -7.12
CA ILE A 247 -18.08 21.06 -7.47
C ILE A 247 -18.02 21.99 -6.26
N GLU A 248 -18.45 21.52 -5.09
CA GLU A 248 -18.46 22.29 -3.85
C GLU A 248 -17.03 22.63 -3.38
N ALA A 249 -16.10 21.67 -3.46
CA ALA A 249 -14.69 21.89 -3.14
C ALA A 249 -14.02 22.95 -4.03
N LEU A 250 -14.43 23.06 -5.30
CA LEU A 250 -13.98 24.09 -6.23
C LEU A 250 -14.71 25.44 -6.05
N GLY A 251 -15.63 25.56 -5.08
CA GLY A 251 -16.38 26.78 -4.80
C GLY A 251 -17.65 26.97 -5.65
N GLY A 252 -18.10 25.93 -6.34
CA GLY A 252 -19.35 25.93 -7.10
C GLY A 252 -20.55 25.41 -6.31
N GLU A 253 -21.75 25.79 -6.73
CA GLU A 253 -23.00 25.20 -6.21
C GLU A 253 -23.44 24.00 -7.07
N ALA A 254 -23.48 22.79 -6.51
CA ALA A 254 -23.89 21.60 -7.23
C ALA A 254 -25.38 21.65 -7.64
N PRO A 255 -25.74 21.20 -8.86
CA PRO A 255 -27.14 21.12 -9.27
C PRO A 255 -27.87 20.09 -8.41
N LYS A 256 -29.17 20.32 -8.16
CA LYS A 256 -30.00 19.29 -7.55
C LYS A 256 -30.20 18.14 -8.55
N HIS A 257 -30.14 16.93 -8.04
CA HIS A 257 -30.44 15.70 -8.76
C HIS A 257 -31.36 14.84 -7.90
N GLU A 258 -32.42 14.30 -8.49
CA GLU A 258 -33.39 13.45 -7.79
C GLU A 258 -33.15 11.99 -8.18
N TYR A 259 -33.05 11.11 -7.18
CA TYR A 259 -32.86 9.68 -7.38
C TYR A 259 -34.11 8.92 -6.93
N THR A 260 -34.50 7.92 -7.72
CA THR A 260 -35.60 6.99 -7.39
C THR A 260 -35.04 5.71 -6.79
N GLU A 261 -35.93 4.85 -6.30
CA GLU A 261 -35.60 3.52 -5.75
C GLU A 261 -35.03 2.55 -6.80
N ASP A 262 -34.93 2.97 -8.07
CA ASP A 262 -34.35 2.18 -9.16
C ASP A 262 -32.81 2.21 -9.17
N ASP A 263 -32.17 3.12 -8.42
CA ASP A 263 -30.72 3.13 -8.20
C ASP A 263 -30.36 2.33 -6.93
N PRO A 264 -29.70 1.15 -7.05
CA PRO A 264 -29.38 0.31 -5.89
C PRO A 264 -28.47 0.99 -4.88
N ALA A 265 -27.56 1.86 -5.34
CA ALA A 265 -26.67 2.56 -4.43
C ALA A 265 -27.43 3.62 -3.62
N TYR A 266 -28.39 4.31 -4.24
CA TYR A 266 -29.24 5.25 -3.51
C TYR A 266 -30.02 4.56 -2.38
N LEU A 267 -30.55 3.36 -2.62
CA LEU A 267 -31.27 2.60 -1.59
C LEU A 267 -30.41 2.26 -0.36
N ILE A 268 -29.15 1.86 -0.59
CA ILE A 268 -28.23 1.50 0.50
C ILE A 268 -27.97 2.71 1.41
N PHE A 269 -27.74 3.88 0.83
CA PHE A 269 -27.37 5.09 1.59
C PHE A 269 -28.56 5.91 2.08
N LYS A 270 -29.78 5.67 1.59
CA LYS A 270 -31.01 6.33 2.06
C LYS A 270 -31.40 5.90 3.48
N ASP A 271 -31.08 4.67 3.86
CA ASP A 271 -31.44 4.11 5.18
C ASP A 271 -30.42 4.46 6.30
N GLU A 272 -29.28 5.07 5.94
CA GLU A 272 -28.22 5.49 6.88
C GLU A 272 -28.28 6.98 7.30
N THR A 273 -29.25 7.74 6.78
CA THR A 273 -29.51 9.16 7.10
C THR A 273 -30.86 9.40 7.74
#